data_AF-A0A524QXI3-F1
#
_entry.id   AF-A0A524QXI3-F1
#
_cell.length_a   1.000
_cell.length_b   1.000
_cell.length_c   1.000
_cell.angle_alpha   90.00
_cell.angle_beta   90.00
_cell.angle_gamma   90.00
#
_symmetry.space_group_name_H-M   'P 1'
#
loop_
_entity.id
_entity.type
_entity.pdbx_description
1 polymer ?
#
loop_
_entity_poly.entity_id
_entity_poly.type
_entity_poly.pdbx_seq_one_letter_code
_entity_poly.pdbx_strand_id
1 'polypeptide(L)'
;MKKQHFLIFASVLIVLFAVTLLAQNKPKDPYGKADKAEVTVRQVKPNHFVFELGWENDQKLAAMTFPLIVKGKDFKMHYDSVSWKGRAEYFAVKSVLPIDSLQQVLVGLLADISGSTPPLGEGKGTIAKLYFTAESGAKRVIDVCEVMVDTTMIEPSNTLYGVMPDGTGALHPAYSVVKMSATGQPASCK
;
A
#
# COMPACT_ATOMS: atom_id res chain seq x y z
N MET A 1 -58.50 25.62 0.57
CA MET A 1 -57.67 24.77 -0.32
C MET A 1 -56.29 25.33 -0.67
N LYS A 2 -56.00 26.65 -0.67
CA LYS A 2 -54.69 27.18 -1.12
C LYS A 2 -53.48 26.93 -0.17
N LYS A 3 -53.67 26.85 1.15
CA LYS A 3 -52.56 26.65 2.12
C LYS A 3 -51.96 25.24 2.09
N GLN A 4 -52.77 24.22 1.79
CA GLN A 4 -52.32 22.82 1.82
C GLN A 4 -51.40 22.48 0.64
N HIS A 5 -51.68 23.02 -0.54
CA HIS A 5 -50.79 22.88 -1.70
C HIS A 5 -49.46 23.63 -1.53
N PHE A 6 -49.46 24.78 -0.84
CA PHE A 6 -48.23 25.53 -0.55
C PHE A 6 -47.33 24.77 0.44
N LEU A 7 -47.90 24.16 1.49
CA LEU A 7 -47.14 23.35 2.44
C LEU A 7 -46.52 22.11 1.77
N ILE A 8 -47.29 21.40 0.94
CA ILE A 8 -46.77 20.23 0.22
C ILE A 8 -45.62 20.62 -0.72
N PHE A 9 -45.75 21.74 -1.44
CA PHE A 9 -44.72 22.21 -2.35
C PHE A 9 -43.44 22.63 -1.62
N ALA A 10 -43.58 23.33 -0.49
CA ALA A 10 -42.44 23.71 0.36
C ALA A 10 -41.73 22.48 0.95
N SER A 11 -42.48 21.46 1.39
CA SER A 11 -41.91 20.22 1.91
C SER A 11 -41.14 19.44 0.83
N VAL A 12 -41.68 19.34 -0.39
CA VAL A 12 -40.98 18.69 -1.51
C VAL A 12 -39.72 19.46 -1.88
N LEU A 13 -39.75 20.80 -1.86
CA LEU A 13 -38.58 21.62 -2.15
C LEU A 13 -37.48 21.46 -1.10
N ILE A 14 -37.83 21.39 0.19
CA ILE A 14 -36.89 21.17 1.30
C ILE A 14 -36.27 19.77 1.23
N VAL A 15 -37.06 18.75 0.89
CA VAL A 15 -36.54 17.39 0.69
C VAL A 15 -35.61 17.34 -0.52
N LEU A 16 -35.94 18.01 -1.63
CA LEU A 16 -35.04 18.10 -2.79
C LEU A 16 -33.73 18.81 -2.45
N PHE A 17 -33.78 19.90 -1.67
CA PHE A 17 -32.58 20.64 -1.25
C PHE A 17 -31.72 19.86 -0.26
N ALA A 18 -32.33 19.07 0.63
CA ALA A 18 -31.59 18.22 1.57
C ALA A 18 -30.86 17.08 0.83
N VAL A 19 -31.46 16.51 -0.22
CA VAL A 19 -30.84 15.44 -1.01
C VAL A 19 -29.65 15.96 -1.84
N THR A 20 -29.71 17.19 -2.37
CA THR A 20 -28.59 17.78 -3.12
C THR A 20 -27.41 18.17 -2.22
N LEU A 21 -27.67 18.68 -1.02
CA LEU A 21 -26.62 19.01 -0.03
C LEU A 21 -25.88 17.75 0.46
N LEU A 22 -26.56 16.61 0.59
CA LEU A 22 -25.93 15.33 0.97
C LEU A 22 -25.13 14.70 -0.19
N ALA A 23 -25.46 15.00 -1.44
CA ALA A 23 -24.72 14.53 -2.61
C ALA A 23 -23.44 15.34 -2.90
N GLN A 24 -23.37 16.59 -2.45
CA GLN A 24 -22.22 17.49 -2.68
C GLN A 24 -21.10 17.38 -1.61
N ASN A 25 -21.34 16.67 -0.51
CA ASN A 25 -20.39 16.53 0.59
C ASN A 25 -19.51 15.27 0.55
N LYS A 26 -19.39 14.61 -0.60
CA LYS A 26 -18.22 13.73 -0.79
C LYS A 26 -17.05 14.65 -1.13
N PRO A 27 -15.99 14.72 -0.32
CA PRO A 27 -14.76 15.35 -0.78
C PRO A 27 -14.34 14.57 -2.02
N LYS A 28 -14.55 15.15 -3.20
CA LYS A 28 -13.81 14.74 -4.38
C LYS A 28 -12.39 15.14 -4.06
N ASP A 29 -11.56 14.15 -3.74
CA ASP A 29 -10.13 14.28 -3.91
C ASP A 29 -9.91 14.90 -5.31
N PRO A 30 -9.19 16.03 -5.44
CA PRO A 30 -8.92 16.65 -6.74
C PRO A 30 -8.30 15.70 -7.78
N TYR A 31 -7.83 14.50 -7.37
CA TYR A 31 -7.10 13.56 -8.21
C TYR A 31 -7.83 12.26 -8.61
N GLY A 32 -9.02 11.94 -8.07
CA GLY A 32 -9.76 10.72 -8.45
C GLY A 32 -9.90 9.69 -7.34
N LYS A 33 -9.46 8.44 -7.58
CA LYS A 33 -9.51 7.33 -6.61
C LYS A 33 -8.16 7.28 -5.88
N ALA A 34 -8.18 7.45 -4.55
CA ALA A 34 -6.96 7.39 -3.75
C ALA A 34 -6.10 6.14 -4.05
N ASP A 35 -4.83 6.39 -4.36
CA ASP A 35 -3.79 5.37 -4.52
C ASP A 35 -3.72 4.46 -3.29
N LYS A 36 -3.35 3.20 -3.51
CA LYS A 36 -3.23 2.22 -2.43
C LYS A 36 -1.94 1.43 -2.53
N ALA A 37 -1.26 1.33 -1.41
CA ALA A 37 -0.16 0.42 -1.19
C ALA A 37 -0.62 -0.67 -0.22
N GLU A 38 -0.40 -1.92 -0.60
CA GLU A 38 -0.81 -3.08 0.20
C GLU A 38 0.40 -3.99 0.41
N VAL A 39 0.59 -4.44 1.65
CA VAL A 39 1.55 -5.51 1.96
C VAL A 39 0.78 -6.75 2.36
N THR A 40 0.82 -7.78 1.53
CA THR A 40 0.29 -9.09 1.90
C THR A 40 1.39 -9.95 2.50
N VAL A 41 1.28 -10.26 3.78
CA VAL A 41 2.21 -11.11 4.53
C VAL A 41 1.68 -12.55 4.54
N ARG A 42 2.49 -13.51 4.12
CA ARG A 42 2.15 -14.94 4.16
C ARG A 42 3.28 -15.74 4.78
N GLN A 43 2.93 -16.72 5.58
CA GLN A 43 3.89 -17.74 6.02
C GLN A 43 3.93 -18.87 5.00
N VAL A 44 5.09 -19.13 4.41
CA VAL A 44 5.26 -20.17 3.37
C VAL A 44 5.84 -21.47 3.93
N LYS A 45 6.62 -21.37 5.00
CA LYS A 45 7.18 -22.49 5.78
C LYS A 45 7.34 -22.02 7.23
N PRO A 46 7.57 -22.93 8.21
CA PRO A 46 7.90 -22.51 9.57
C PRO A 46 9.02 -21.47 9.56
N ASN A 47 8.78 -20.32 10.18
CA ASN A 47 9.71 -19.18 10.23
C ASN A 47 10.15 -18.57 8.89
N HIS A 48 9.53 -18.91 7.76
CA HIS A 48 9.79 -18.26 6.47
C HIS A 48 8.54 -17.56 5.95
N PHE A 49 8.70 -16.29 5.60
CA PHE A 49 7.61 -15.40 5.24
C PHE A 49 7.84 -14.78 3.86
N VAL A 50 6.73 -14.49 3.18
CA VAL A 50 6.71 -13.74 1.92
C VAL A 50 5.85 -12.52 2.10
N PHE A 51 6.40 -11.37 1.76
CA PHE A 51 5.75 -10.08 1.80
C PHE A 51 5.53 -9.66 0.34
N GLU A 52 4.30 -9.74 -0.12
CA GLU A 52 3.92 -9.32 -1.46
C GLU A 52 3.52 -7.84 -1.41
N LEU A 53 4.30 -6.99 -2.09
CA LEU A 53 4.06 -5.56 -2.20
C LEU A 53 3.15 -5.30 -3.40
N GLY A 54 1.98 -4.72 -3.16
CA GLY A 54 1.02 -4.31 -4.17
C GLY A 54 0.90 -2.79 -4.25
N TRP A 55 0.65 -2.29 -5.45
CA TRP A 55 0.34 -0.90 -5.69
C TRP A 55 -0.89 -0.77 -6.60
N GLU A 56 -1.77 0.15 -6.27
CA GLU A 56 -2.90 0.60 -7.08
C GLU A 56 -2.79 2.11 -7.27
N ASN A 57 -2.76 2.56 -8.53
CA ASN A 57 -2.64 3.98 -8.88
C ASN A 57 -3.59 4.39 -9.98
N ASP A 58 -4.02 5.65 -9.97
CA ASP A 58 -4.82 6.27 -11.04
C ASP A 58 -4.12 7.39 -11.81
N GLN A 59 -2.85 7.69 -11.50
CA GLN A 59 -1.94 8.46 -12.38
C GLN A 59 -0.69 7.65 -12.75
N LYS A 60 0.08 8.11 -13.75
CA LYS A 60 1.36 7.49 -14.11
C LYS A 60 2.42 7.70 -13.02
N LEU A 61 3.29 6.72 -12.82
CA LEU A 61 4.40 6.78 -11.85
C LEU A 61 5.75 6.60 -12.52
N ALA A 62 6.68 7.51 -12.25
CA ALA A 62 8.08 7.44 -12.66
C ALA A 62 9.02 6.97 -11.55
N ALA A 63 8.63 7.11 -10.28
CA ALA A 63 9.36 6.55 -9.16
C ALA A 63 8.42 6.13 -8.05
N MET A 64 8.87 5.21 -7.20
CA MET A 64 8.21 4.90 -5.95
C MET A 64 9.19 4.38 -4.90
N THR A 65 8.86 4.62 -3.64
CA THR A 65 9.57 4.08 -2.48
C THR A 65 8.60 3.33 -1.59
N PHE A 66 9.04 2.17 -1.11
CA PHE A 66 8.32 1.31 -0.18
C PHE A 66 9.22 1.06 1.05
N PRO A 67 9.24 1.98 2.04
CA PRO A 67 9.92 1.72 3.29
C PRO A 67 9.11 0.69 4.08
N LEU A 68 9.78 -0.32 4.63
CA LEU A 68 9.17 -1.34 5.46
C LEU A 68 9.91 -1.41 6.79
N ILE A 69 9.18 -1.33 7.89
CA ILE A 69 9.63 -1.72 9.22
C ILE A 69 8.99 -3.06 9.51
N VAL A 70 9.81 -4.09 9.71
CA VAL A 70 9.34 -5.48 9.85
C VAL A 70 9.77 -6.01 11.21
N LYS A 71 8.85 -6.02 12.18
CA LYS A 71 9.16 -6.31 13.59
C LYS A 71 8.35 -7.49 14.12
N GLY A 72 8.82 -8.03 15.24
CA GLY A 72 8.22 -9.15 15.94
C GLY A 72 8.41 -9.06 17.44
N LYS A 73 7.55 -9.73 18.21
CA LYS A 73 7.76 -9.89 19.65
C LYS A 73 8.70 -11.07 19.90
N ASP A 74 9.89 -10.79 20.43
CA ASP A 74 10.90 -11.80 20.82
C ASP A 74 11.48 -12.62 19.65
N PHE A 75 11.51 -12.04 18.45
CA PHE A 75 12.23 -12.57 17.28
C PHE A 75 12.74 -11.43 16.39
N LYS A 76 13.72 -11.74 15.54
CA LYS A 76 14.21 -10.86 14.49
C LYS A 76 13.83 -11.41 13.13
N MET A 77 13.55 -10.52 12.20
CA MET A 77 13.32 -10.82 10.80
C MET A 77 14.58 -10.50 10.01
N HIS A 78 15.01 -11.45 9.19
CA HIS A 78 16.14 -11.35 8.30
C HIS A 78 15.64 -11.32 6.87
N TYR A 79 16.09 -10.34 6.11
CA TYR A 79 15.80 -10.28 4.69
C TYR A 79 16.64 -11.31 3.94
N ASP A 80 15.98 -12.19 3.18
CA ASP A 80 16.67 -13.22 2.41
C ASP A 80 16.88 -12.78 0.96
N SER A 81 15.80 -12.37 0.28
CA SER A 81 15.82 -12.07 -1.15
C SER A 81 14.58 -11.33 -1.64
N VAL A 82 14.63 -10.89 -2.90
CA VAL A 82 13.51 -10.26 -3.61
C VAL A 82 13.25 -10.96 -4.94
N SER A 83 11.98 -11.07 -5.30
CA SER A 83 11.55 -11.41 -6.65
C SER A 83 10.72 -10.27 -7.24
N TRP A 84 11.20 -9.73 -8.36
CA TRP A 84 10.52 -8.71 -9.14
C TRP A 84 9.64 -9.37 -10.20
N LYS A 85 8.33 -9.07 -10.20
CA LYS A 85 7.38 -9.55 -11.21
C LYS A 85 6.26 -8.54 -11.38
N GLY A 86 5.57 -8.58 -12.52
CA GLY A 86 4.38 -7.77 -12.74
C GLY A 86 4.72 -6.29 -12.94
N ARG A 87 4.16 -5.41 -12.12
CA ARG A 87 4.24 -3.96 -12.33
C ARG A 87 5.65 -3.39 -12.12
N ALA A 88 6.57 -4.14 -11.50
CA ALA A 88 7.98 -3.75 -11.44
C ALA A 88 8.67 -3.68 -12.81
N GLU A 89 8.15 -4.35 -13.85
CA GLU A 89 8.78 -4.37 -15.18
C GLU A 89 8.86 -2.99 -15.85
N TYR A 90 8.03 -2.04 -15.43
CA TYR A 90 8.06 -0.64 -15.89
C TYR A 90 9.22 0.19 -15.32
N PHE A 91 9.99 -0.36 -14.37
CA PHE A 91 11.09 0.34 -13.72
C PHE A 91 12.44 -0.22 -14.16
N ALA A 92 13.32 0.66 -14.65
CA ALA A 92 14.67 0.30 -15.04
C ALA A 92 15.56 0.02 -13.81
N VAL A 93 15.42 0.83 -12.77
CA VAL A 93 16.14 0.64 -11.50
C VAL A 93 15.20 0.01 -10.50
N LYS A 94 15.66 -1.08 -9.88
CA LYS A 94 14.97 -1.79 -8.81
C LYS A 94 15.99 -2.07 -7.71
N SER A 95 15.74 -1.57 -6.51
CA SER A 95 16.68 -1.71 -5.39
C SER A 95 15.96 -2.16 -4.13
N VAL A 96 16.66 -2.95 -3.33
CA VAL A 96 16.28 -3.30 -1.97
C VAL A 96 17.48 -3.04 -1.07
N LEU A 97 17.30 -2.20 -0.06
CA LEU A 97 18.30 -1.92 0.96
C LEU A 97 17.79 -2.45 2.32
N PRO A 98 18.19 -3.65 2.73
CA PRO A 98 17.87 -4.18 4.05
C PRO A 98 18.83 -3.62 5.12
N ILE A 99 18.30 -3.32 6.30
CA ILE A 99 19.05 -2.96 7.51
C ILE A 99 18.53 -3.84 8.66
N ASP A 100 19.02 -5.07 8.73
CA ASP A 100 18.58 -6.09 9.69
C ASP A 100 18.68 -5.63 11.15
N SER A 101 19.72 -4.87 11.50
CA SER A 101 19.90 -4.35 12.86
C SER A 101 18.78 -3.42 13.31
N LEU A 102 18.16 -2.70 12.37
CA LEU A 102 17.04 -1.79 12.61
C LEU A 102 15.68 -2.40 12.23
N GLN A 103 15.67 -3.62 11.69
CA GLN A 103 14.47 -4.30 11.23
C GLN A 103 13.75 -3.49 10.14
N GLN A 104 14.53 -2.95 9.20
CA GLN A 104 14.08 -2.07 8.13
C GLN A 104 14.45 -2.62 6.75
N VAL A 105 13.61 -2.37 5.76
CA VAL A 105 13.89 -2.62 4.34
C VAL A 105 13.38 -1.45 3.52
N LEU A 106 14.26 -0.82 2.74
CA LEU A 106 13.85 0.19 1.76
C LEU A 106 13.78 -0.44 0.38
N VAL A 107 12.59 -0.43 -0.22
CA VAL A 107 12.41 -0.77 -1.63
C VAL A 107 12.33 0.52 -2.43
N GLY A 108 13.14 0.65 -3.47
CA GLY A 108 13.14 1.80 -4.37
C GLY A 108 13.03 1.38 -5.83
N LEU A 109 12.16 2.03 -6.58
CA LEU A 109 12.00 1.81 -8.01
C LEU A 109 12.04 3.14 -8.77
N LEU A 110 12.80 3.18 -9.87
CA LEU A 110 12.88 4.33 -10.78
C LEU A 110 12.66 3.88 -12.23
N ALA A 111 11.77 4.57 -12.92
CA ALA A 111 11.51 4.39 -14.33
C ALA A 111 12.73 4.84 -15.13
N ASP A 112 12.77 4.41 -16.39
CA ASP A 112 13.82 4.85 -17.30
C ASP A 112 13.64 6.33 -17.67
N ILE A 113 14.57 7.16 -17.21
CA ILE A 113 14.59 8.60 -17.51
C ILE A 113 14.95 8.85 -18.99
N SER A 114 15.62 7.91 -19.67
CA SER A 114 15.95 8.04 -21.08
C SER A 114 14.74 7.82 -22.01
N GLY A 115 13.63 7.32 -21.48
CA GLY A 115 12.36 7.14 -22.21
C GLY A 115 12.24 5.86 -23.02
N SER A 116 13.17 4.90 -22.89
CA SER A 116 13.05 3.60 -23.58
C SER A 116 11.97 2.70 -22.97
N THR A 117 11.66 2.89 -21.68
CA THR A 117 10.54 2.24 -21.00
C THR A 117 9.55 3.31 -20.52
N PRO A 118 8.25 3.20 -20.85
CA PRO A 118 7.28 4.16 -20.38
C PRO A 118 7.13 4.08 -18.85
N PRO A 119 6.79 5.21 -18.18
CA PRO A 119 6.41 5.19 -16.78
C PRO A 119 5.29 4.19 -16.51
N LEU A 120 5.21 3.71 -15.26
CA LEU A 120 4.14 2.80 -14.85
C LEU A 120 2.78 3.46 -15.09
N GLY A 121 1.94 2.83 -15.92
CA GLY A 121 0.59 3.29 -16.21
C GLY A 121 -0.36 3.13 -15.03
N GLU A 122 -1.62 3.48 -15.20
CA GLU A 122 -2.68 3.31 -14.20
C GLU A 122 -2.96 1.82 -13.89
N GLY A 123 -3.65 1.56 -12.78
CA GLY A 123 -4.16 0.24 -12.42
C GLY A 123 -3.53 -0.36 -11.17
N LYS A 124 -3.80 -1.65 -10.95
CA LYS A 124 -3.45 -2.40 -9.74
C LYS A 124 -2.59 -3.60 -10.05
N GLY A 125 -1.63 -3.93 -9.18
CA GLY A 125 -0.92 -5.20 -9.24
C GLY A 125 0.27 -5.29 -8.30
N THR A 126 0.90 -6.46 -8.32
CA THR A 126 2.10 -6.77 -7.55
C THR A 126 3.31 -6.03 -8.12
N ILE A 127 4.12 -5.46 -7.23
CA ILE A 127 5.42 -4.84 -7.51
C ILE A 127 6.54 -5.84 -7.21
N ALA A 128 6.55 -6.41 -6.01
CA ALA A 128 7.62 -7.29 -5.56
C ALA A 128 7.14 -8.34 -4.56
N LYS A 129 7.90 -9.42 -4.45
CA LYS A 129 7.82 -10.38 -3.35
C LYS A 129 9.14 -10.34 -2.59
N LEU A 130 9.10 -9.95 -1.34
CA LEU A 130 10.24 -10.00 -0.43
C LEU A 130 10.17 -11.26 0.42
N TYR A 131 11.27 -11.96 0.57
CA TYR A 131 11.38 -13.19 1.34
C TYR A 131 12.16 -12.91 2.63
N PHE A 132 11.63 -13.42 3.73
CA PHE A 132 12.21 -13.22 5.05
C PHE A 132 12.26 -14.51 5.85
N THR A 133 13.27 -14.61 6.71
CA THR A 133 13.41 -15.67 7.71
C THR A 133 13.35 -15.05 9.11
N ALA A 134 12.53 -15.64 9.99
CA ALA A 134 12.44 -15.24 11.39
C ALA A 134 13.40 -16.07 12.25
N GLU A 135 14.19 -15.40 13.08
CA GLU A 135 15.05 -16.03 14.08
C GLU A 135 14.55 -15.70 15.49
N SER A 136 14.31 -16.75 16.30
CA SER A 136 13.95 -16.62 17.71
C SER A 136 14.87 -17.48 18.58
N GLY A 137 15.35 -16.92 19.68
CA GLY A 137 16.24 -17.62 20.62
C GLY A 137 15.62 -18.88 21.24
N ALA A 138 14.29 -18.97 21.28
CA ALA A 138 13.55 -20.13 21.82
C ALA A 138 13.31 -21.25 20.79
N LYS A 139 13.80 -21.12 19.54
CA LYS A 139 13.55 -22.07 18.42
C LYS A 139 12.06 -22.41 18.21
N ARG A 140 11.17 -21.50 18.57
CA ARG A 140 9.73 -21.66 18.36
C ARG A 140 9.35 -21.32 16.92
N VAL A 141 8.21 -21.85 16.48
CA VAL A 141 7.57 -21.42 15.23
C VAL A 141 6.84 -20.10 15.49
N ILE A 142 7.12 -19.10 14.67
CA ILE A 142 6.47 -17.78 14.69
C ILE A 142 5.22 -17.83 13.84
N ASP A 143 4.09 -17.38 14.39
CA ASP A 143 2.83 -17.24 13.65
C ASP A 143 2.82 -15.92 12.84
N VAL A 144 2.18 -15.92 11.67
CA VAL A 144 2.05 -14.72 10.82
C VAL A 144 1.38 -13.55 11.55
N CYS A 145 0.50 -13.82 12.51
CA CYS A 145 -0.14 -12.80 13.31
C CYS A 145 0.82 -12.05 14.23
N GLU A 146 1.97 -12.63 14.57
CA GLU A 146 3.00 -11.99 15.40
C GLU A 146 3.91 -11.05 14.59
N VAL A 147 3.89 -11.13 13.26
CA VAL A 147 4.70 -10.29 12.37
C VAL A 147 4.03 -8.92 12.21
N MET A 148 4.72 -7.86 12.61
CA MET A 148 4.26 -6.48 12.46
C MET A 148 4.94 -5.84 11.25
N VAL A 149 4.16 -5.14 10.42
CA VAL A 149 4.66 -4.43 9.25
C VAL A 149 4.15 -3.00 9.26
N ASP A 150 5.05 -2.04 9.12
CA ASP A 150 4.75 -0.62 9.04
C ASP A 150 5.51 0.01 7.86
N THR A 151 4.94 1.05 7.24
CA THR A 151 5.50 1.78 6.09
C THR A 151 5.44 3.29 6.25
N THR A 152 5.36 3.78 7.50
CA THR A 152 5.30 5.21 7.81
C THR A 152 6.54 5.96 7.34
N MET A 153 7.70 5.70 7.95
CA MET A 153 8.93 6.43 7.68
C MET A 153 10.14 5.62 8.18
N ILE A 154 11.22 5.60 7.40
CA ILE A 154 12.54 5.19 7.87
C ILE A 154 13.51 6.37 7.71
N GLU A 155 14.41 6.53 8.67
CA GLU A 155 15.41 7.60 8.67
C GLU A 155 16.29 7.57 7.38
N PRO A 156 16.79 8.72 6.91
CA PRO A 156 16.58 10.06 7.46
C PRO A 156 15.25 10.73 7.05
N SER A 157 14.59 10.27 5.97
CA SER A 157 13.31 10.84 5.48
C SER A 157 12.67 9.99 4.37
N ASN A 158 12.80 8.67 4.42
CA ASN A 158 12.19 7.80 3.40
C ASN A 158 10.76 7.44 3.82
N THR A 159 9.78 7.98 3.11
CA THR A 159 8.36 7.68 3.31
C THR A 159 7.83 6.82 2.17
N LEU A 160 6.63 6.27 2.34
CA LEU A 160 5.89 5.62 1.27
C LEU A 160 5.33 6.70 0.33
N TYR A 161 5.88 6.79 -0.88
CA TYR A 161 5.37 7.72 -1.89
C TYR A 161 5.70 7.28 -3.32
N GLY A 162 4.90 7.76 -4.27
CA GLY A 162 5.16 7.73 -5.70
C GLY A 162 5.48 9.12 -6.24
N VAL A 163 6.10 9.18 -7.43
CA VAL A 163 6.42 10.43 -8.12
C VAL A 163 5.89 10.38 -9.55
N MET A 164 5.20 11.44 -9.97
CA MET A 164 4.72 11.56 -11.35
C MET A 164 5.88 11.83 -12.34
N PRO A 165 5.75 11.45 -13.63
CA PRO A 165 6.81 11.63 -14.62
C PRO A 165 7.23 13.07 -14.90
N ASP A 166 6.35 14.04 -14.64
CA ASP A 166 6.62 15.46 -14.81
C ASP A 166 7.34 16.09 -13.60
N GLY A 167 7.56 15.31 -12.54
CA GLY A 167 8.19 15.75 -11.30
C GLY A 167 7.34 16.70 -10.44
N THR A 168 6.08 16.96 -10.81
CA THR A 168 5.25 18.00 -10.16
C THR A 168 4.46 17.47 -8.97
N GLY A 169 4.30 16.15 -8.82
CA GLY A 169 3.50 15.55 -7.76
C GLY A 169 4.19 14.41 -7.02
N ALA A 170 4.14 14.52 -5.69
CA ALA A 170 4.32 13.39 -4.79
C ALA A 170 2.95 12.77 -4.50
N LEU A 171 2.85 11.45 -4.65
CA LEU A 171 1.64 10.68 -4.42
C LEU A 171 1.79 9.85 -3.16
N HIS A 172 0.93 10.10 -2.17
CA HIS A 172 0.94 9.41 -0.88
C HIS A 172 -0.21 8.41 -0.83
N PRO A 173 0.04 7.11 -1.07
CA PRO A 173 -1.02 6.12 -1.10
C PRO A 173 -1.58 5.88 0.31
N ALA A 174 -2.84 5.45 0.37
CA ALA A 174 -3.34 4.77 1.55
C ALA A 174 -2.59 3.45 1.74
N TYR A 175 -2.16 3.17 2.97
CA TYR A 175 -1.43 1.95 3.31
C TYR A 175 -2.33 0.93 3.99
N SER A 176 -2.12 -0.35 3.67
CA SER A 176 -2.79 -1.47 4.34
C SER A 176 -1.89 -2.70 4.44
N VAL A 177 -2.10 -3.49 5.48
CA VAL A 177 -1.46 -4.79 5.68
C VAL A 177 -2.51 -5.87 5.70
N VAL A 178 -2.31 -6.90 4.89
CA VAL A 178 -3.14 -8.11 4.88
C VAL A 178 -2.29 -9.28 5.33
N LYS A 179 -2.74 -10.02 6.33
CA LYS A 179 -2.07 -11.24 6.78
C LYS A 179 -2.83 -12.45 6.29
N MET A 180 -2.12 -13.42 5.73
CA MET A 180 -2.70 -14.65 5.19
C MET A 180 -2.09 -15.86 5.88
N SER A 181 -2.92 -16.86 6.13
CA SER A 181 -2.50 -18.18 6.58
C SER A 181 -1.68 -18.90 5.50
N ALA A 182 -1.03 -20.00 5.89
CA ALA A 182 -0.35 -20.89 4.95
C ALA A 182 -1.29 -21.48 3.87
N THR A 183 -2.60 -21.54 4.16
CA THR A 183 -3.64 -22.02 3.21
C THR A 183 -4.11 -20.94 2.23
N GLY A 184 -3.58 -19.71 2.33
CA GLY A 184 -3.97 -18.60 1.48
C GLY A 184 -5.33 -17.98 1.82
N GLN A 185 -5.84 -18.21 3.03
CA GLN A 185 -7.01 -17.53 3.57
C GLN A 185 -6.56 -16.36 4.48
N PRO A 186 -7.38 -15.31 4.67
CA PRO A 186 -7.08 -14.27 5.65
C PRO A 186 -6.82 -14.87 7.03
N ALA A 187 -5.70 -14.48 7.65
CA ALA A 187 -5.37 -14.91 9.00
C ALA A 187 -6.26 -14.19 10.01
N SER A 188 -6.86 -14.93 10.95
CA SER A 188 -7.69 -14.36 12.02
C SER A 188 -6.81 -13.82 13.16
N CYS A 189 -6.00 -12.80 12.86
CA CYS A 189 -5.16 -12.14 13.84
C CYS A 189 -6.02 -11.27 14.77
N LYS A 190 -5.90 -11.51 16.08
CA LYS A 190 -6.57 -10.71 17.11
C LYS A 190 -5.68 -9.57 17.59
#